data_AF-A0A073K1E8-F1
#
_entry.id   AF-A0A073K1E8-F1
#
_cell.length_a   1.000
_cell.length_b   1.000
_cell.length_c   1.000
_cell.angle_alpha   90.00
_cell.angle_beta   90.00
_cell.angle_gamma   90.00
#
_symmetry.space_group_name_H-M   'P 1'
#
loop_
_entity.id
_entity.type
_entity.pdbx_description
1 polymer ?
#
loop_
_entity_poly.entity_id
_entity_poly.type
_entity_poly.pdbx_seq_one_letter_code
_entity_poly.pdbx_strand_id
1 'polypeptide(L)' 'MSPLLANIYLNELDKELTRRGHHFVRYADDCNIYVKSQRAGERVMRSITQFLE' A
#
# COMPACT_ATOMS: atom_id res chain seq x y z
N MET A 1 -9.18 -14.29 -4.40
CA MET A 1 -7.96 -13.47 -4.62
C MET A 1 -6.80 -14.43 -4.80
N SER A 2 -6.14 -14.43 -5.97
CA SER A 2 -5.01 -15.31 -6.23
C SER A 2 -3.78 -14.83 -5.43
N PRO A 3 -3.11 -15.69 -4.65
CA PRO A 3 -1.96 -15.31 -3.82
C PRO A 3 -0.74 -14.80 -4.62
N LEU A 4 -0.66 -15.10 -5.92
CA LEU A 4 0.36 -14.56 -6.82
C LEU A 4 0.11 -13.10 -7.20
N LEU A 5 -1.15 -12.73 -7.48
CA LEU A 5 -1.52 -11.35 -7.79
C LEU A 5 -1.34 -10.46 -6.56
N ALA A 6 -1.76 -10.93 -5.39
CA ALA A 6 -1.57 -10.19 -4.13
C ALA A 6 -0.09 -9.86 -3.89
N ASN A 7 0.83 -10.81 -4.11
CA ASN A 7 2.26 -10.56 -3.93
C ASN A 7 2.84 -9.55 -4.94
N ILE A 8 2.42 -9.59 -6.21
CA ILE A 8 2.86 -8.61 -7.21
C ILE A 8 2.31 -7.21 -6.87
N TYR A 9 1.04 -7.12 -6.48
CA TYR A 9 0.40 -5.87 -6.08
C TYR A 9 1.04 -5.26 -4.83
N LEU A 10 1.30 -6.07 -3.81
CA LEU A 10 1.96 -5.63 -2.58
C LEU A 10 3.38 -5.12 -2.86
N ASN A 11 4.06 -5.68 -3.87
CA ASN A 11 5.41 -5.26 -4.23
C ASN A 11 5.43 -3.89 -4.92
N GLU A 12 4.48 -3.59 -5.81
CA GLU A 12 4.36 -2.26 -6.43
C GLU A 12 3.87 -1.21 -5.42
N LEU A 13 2.99 -1.60 -4.51
CA LEU A 13 2.58 -0.77 -3.38
C LEU A 13 3.77 -0.36 -2.50
N ASP A 14 4.62 -1.32 -2.12
CA ASP A 14 5.81 -1.06 -1.30
C ASP A 14 6.79 -0.09 -1.99
N LYS A 15 6.99 -0.23 -3.31
CA LYS A 15 7.83 0.69 -4.09
C LYS A 15 7.27 2.11 -4.08
N GLU A 16 5.95 2.25 -4.28
CA GLU A 16 5.31 3.56 -4.31
C GLU A 16 5.30 4.21 -2.91
N LEU A 17 5.07 3.43 -1.85
CA LEU A 17 5.17 3.90 -0.47
C LEU A 17 6.60 4.34 -0.13
N THR A 18 7.61 3.58 -0.54
CA THR A 18 9.03 3.93 -0.37
C THR A 18 9.37 5.20 -1.15
N ARG A 19 8.93 5.32 -2.40
CA ARG A 19 9.14 6.51 -3.24
C ARG A 19 8.51 7.77 -2.63
N ARG A 20 7.36 7.63 -1.96
CA ARG A 20 6.66 8.71 -1.25
C ARG A 20 7.23 8.97 0.15
N GLY A 21 8.18 8.16 0.63
CA GLY A 21 8.76 8.27 1.98
C GLY A 21 7.79 7.91 3.10
N HIS A 22 6.83 7.02 2.85
CA HIS A 22 5.89 6.54 3.85
C HIS A 22 6.53 5.45 4.73
N HIS A 23 6.24 5.48 6.02
CA HIS A 23 6.60 4.39 6.93
C HIS A 23 5.51 3.32 6.86
N PHE A 24 5.87 2.12 6.45
CA PHE A 24 4.96 0.98 6.40
C PHE A 24 5.67 -0.28 6.89
N VAL A 25 4.88 -1.23 7.36
CA VAL A 25 5.34 -2.56 7.78
C VAL A 25 4.46 -3.57 7.05
N ARG A 26 5.09 -4.44 6.26
CA ARG A 26 4.43 -5.59 5.63
C ARG A 26 4.88 -6.87 6.31
N TYR A 27 3.93 -7.69 6.74
CA TYR A 27 4.17 -8.99 7.34
C TYR A 27 3.28 -10.04 6.68
N ALA A 28 3.90 -10.92 5.87
CA ALA A 28 3.19 -11.88 5.02
C ALA A 28 2.10 -11.21 4.17
N ASP A 29 0.83 -11.52 4.44
CA ASP A 29 -0.33 -10.99 3.73
C ASP A 29 -0.86 -9.67 4.35
N ASP A 30 -0.38 -9.28 5.53
CA ASP A 30 -0.82 -8.08 6.24
C ASP A 30 0.11 -6.90 5.96
N CYS A 31 -0.43 -5.82 5.39
CA CYS A 31 0.31 -4.59 5.13
C CYS A 31 -0.27 -3.43 5.95
N ASN A 32 0.52 -2.90 6.88
CA ASN A 32 0.16 -1.79 7.76
C ASN A 32 0.92 -0.52 7.36
N ILE A 33 0.19 0.50 6.91
CA ILE A 33 0.76 1.78 6.48
C ILE A 33 0.56 2.81 7.60
N TYR A 34 1.66 3.33 8.14
CA TYR A 34 1.63 4.33 9.19
C TYR A 34 1.69 5.73 8.59
N VAL A 35 0.57 6.45 8.72
CA VAL A 35 0.41 7.82 8.23
C VAL A 35 0.27 8.79 9.39
N LYS A 36 0.75 10.03 9.20
CA LYS A 36 0.67 11.09 10.22
C LYS A 36 -0.75 11.65 10.43
N SER A 37 -1.70 11.33 9.55
CA SER A 37 -3.08 11.79 9.65
C SER A 37 -4.04 10.87 8.90
N GLN A 38 -5.29 10.81 9.36
CA GLN A 38 -6.36 10.06 8.70
C GLN A 38 -6.56 10.48 7.24
N ARG A 39 -6.53 11.79 6.96
CA ARG A 39 -6.64 12.34 5.60
C ARG A 39 -5.51 11.84 4.68
N ALA A 40 -4.30 11.68 5.21
CA ALA A 40 -3.20 11.09 4.45
C ALA A 40 -3.45 9.60 4.16
N GLY A 41 -4.03 8.87 5.11
CA GLY A 41 -4.45 7.48 4.93
C GLY A 41 -5.51 7.31 3.85
N GLU A 42 -6.57 8.12 3.89
CA GLU A 42 -7.62 8.12 2.86
C GLU A 42 -7.08 8.45 1.47
N ARG A 43 -6.13 9.40 1.38
CA ARG A 43 -5.46 9.74 0.10
C ARG A 43 -4.66 8.55 -0.44
N VAL A 44 -3.93 7.85 0.43
CA VAL A 44 -3.15 6.67 0.05
C VAL A 44 -4.09 5.54 -0.39
N MET A 45 -5.12 5.23 0.40
CA MET A 45 -6.14 4.22 0.06
C MET A 45 -6.75 4.49 -1.31
N ARG A 46 -7.23 5.73 -1.55
CA ARG A 46 -7.84 6.11 -2.83
C ARG A 46 -6.88 5.97 -4.01
N SER A 47 -5.61 6.35 -3.82
CA SER A 47 -4.57 6.22 -4.83
C SER A 47 -4.25 4.75 -5.17
N ILE A 48 -4.35 3.85 -4.20
CA ILE A 48 -4.14 2.41 -4.39
C ILE A 48 -5.36 1.80 -5.09
N THR A 49 -6.57 2.15 -4.65
CA THR A 49 -7.81 1.71 -5.30
C THR A 49 -7.86 2.13 -6.76
N GLN A 50 -7.46 3.37 -7.08
CA GLN A 50 -7.42 3.87 -8.45
C GLN A 50 -6.30 3.25 -9.30
N PHE A 51 -5.27 2.67 -8.68
CA PHE A 51 -4.23 1.91 -9.38
C PHE A 51 -4.66 0.45 -9.65
N LEU A 52 -5.72 -0.01 -8.98
CA LEU A 52 -6.29 -1.36 -9.10
C LEU A 52 -7.41 -1.44 -10.16
N GLU A 53 -7.98 -0.30 -10.56
CA GLU A 53 -8.86 -0.18 -11.74
C GLU A 53 -8.05 -0.11 -13.03
#